data_AF-A0A9W7LMH7-F1
#
_entry.id   AF-A0A9W7LMH7-F1
#
_cell.length_a   1.000
_cell.length_b   1.000
_cell.length_c   1.000
_cell.angle_alpha   90.00
_cell.angle_beta   90.00
_cell.angle_gamma   90.00
#
_symmetry.space_group_name_H-M   'P 1'
#
loop_
_entity.id
_entity.type
_entity.pdbx_description
1 polymer ?
#
loop_
_entity_poly.entity_id
_entity_poly.type
_entity_poly.pdbx_seq_one_letter_code
_entity_poly.pdbx_strand_id
1 'polypeptide(L)'
;MENIRSPFKGIIRDIKGRIACYKQDWVNGFCFGYRILAPTTYIFFASSFLVIAFGEQLSRDTDGSLSPVETLASTTICGIIHSILGGQPLVF
;
A
#
# COMPACT_ATOMS: atom_id res chain seq x y z
N MET A 1 -32.09 -18.79 1.43
CA MET A 1 -30.97 -19.68 1.08
C MET A 1 -30.46 -19.26 -0.29
N GLU A 2 -29.52 -18.33 -0.34
CA GLU A 2 -28.99 -17.80 -1.60
C GLU A 2 -27.96 -18.78 -2.18
N ASN A 3 -28.19 -19.15 -3.44
CA ASN A 3 -27.53 -20.21 -4.15
C ASN A 3 -26.05 -19.85 -4.44
N ILE A 4 -25.10 -20.67 -3.98
CA ILE A 4 -23.64 -20.65 -4.23
C ILE A 4 -23.35 -20.94 -5.74
N ARG A 5 -23.96 -20.18 -6.65
CA ARG A 5 -23.91 -20.48 -8.10
C ARG A 5 -22.71 -19.90 -8.85
N SER A 6 -21.79 -19.25 -8.16
CA SER A 6 -20.41 -19.10 -8.64
C SER A 6 -19.52 -18.66 -7.48
N PRO A 7 -18.44 -19.40 -7.15
CA PRO A 7 -17.36 -18.81 -6.35
C PRO A 7 -16.89 -17.55 -7.09
N PHE A 8 -16.38 -16.56 -6.37
CA PHE A 8 -15.89 -15.28 -6.93
C PHE A 8 -16.92 -14.20 -7.30
N LYS A 9 -18.24 -14.44 -7.23
CA LYS A 9 -19.25 -13.40 -7.54
C LYS A 9 -19.20 -12.19 -6.60
N GLY A 10 -18.87 -12.39 -5.33
CA GLY A 10 -18.64 -11.32 -4.34
C GLY A 10 -17.41 -10.48 -4.68
N ILE A 11 -16.29 -11.14 -4.99
CA ILE A 11 -15.02 -10.49 -5.39
C ILE A 11 -15.22 -9.64 -6.65
N ILE A 12 -15.96 -10.13 -7.65
CA ILE A 12 -16.28 -9.36 -8.86
C ILE A 12 -17.10 -8.10 -8.54
N ARG A 13 -18.03 -8.19 -7.58
CA ARG A 13 -18.83 -7.06 -7.12
C ARG A 13 -17.99 -6.01 -6.41
N ASP A 14 -17.07 -6.45 -5.56
CA ASP A 14 -16.14 -5.58 -4.83
C ASP A 14 -15.15 -4.89 -5.78
N ILE A 15 -14.60 -5.61 -6.75
CA ILE A 15 -13.75 -5.04 -7.81
C ILE A 15 -14.51 -3.99 -8.62
N LYS A 16 -15.76 -4.29 -9.03
CA LYS A 16 -16.57 -3.35 -9.83
C LYS A 16 -16.91 -2.08 -9.05
N GLY A 17 -17.19 -2.18 -7.75
CA GLY A 17 -17.38 -1.02 -6.87
C GLY A 17 -16.07 -0.22 -6.69
N ARG A 18 -14.95 -0.92 -6.48
CA ARG A 18 -13.61 -0.34 -6.34
C ARG A 18 -13.17 0.44 -7.57
N ILE A 19 -13.39 -0.07 -8.78
CA ILE A 19 -12.95 0.60 -10.03
C ILE A 19 -13.61 1.98 -10.19
N ALA A 20 -14.88 2.12 -9.80
CA ALA A 20 -15.58 3.41 -9.88
C ALA A 20 -14.96 4.44 -8.92
N CYS A 21 -14.66 4.04 -7.67
CA CYS A 21 -13.95 4.89 -6.71
C CYS A 21 -12.50 5.16 -7.14
N TYR A 22 -11.79 4.16 -7.67
CA TYR A 22 -10.41 4.30 -8.13
C TYR A 22 -10.30 5.38 -9.21
N LYS A 23 -11.19 5.37 -10.21
CA LYS A 23 -11.22 6.43 -11.24
C LYS A 23 -11.43 7.82 -10.63
N GLN A 24 -12.30 7.92 -9.62
CA GLN A 24 -12.55 9.17 -8.89
C GLN A 24 -11.31 9.62 -8.09
N ASP A 25 -10.62 8.69 -7.42
CA ASP A 25 -9.44 8.95 -6.60
C ASP A 25 -8.27 9.49 -7.44
N TRP A 26 -8.05 8.96 -8.64
CA TRP A 26 -7.05 9.49 -9.57
C TRP A 26 -7.39 10.90 -10.04
N VAL A 27 -8.65 11.14 -10.45
CA VAL A 27 -9.10 12.47 -10.88
C VAL A 27 -9.00 13.49 -9.75
N ASN A 28 -9.43 13.12 -8.54
CA ASN A 28 -9.32 13.95 -7.36
C ASN A 28 -7.85 14.21 -7.00
N GLY A 29 -6.99 13.19 -7.03
CA GLY A 29 -5.55 13.31 -6.76
C GLY A 29 -4.86 14.35 -7.67
N PHE A 30 -5.16 14.34 -8.97
CA PHE A 30 -4.68 15.37 -9.90
C PHE A 30 -5.29 16.75 -9.62
N CYS A 31 -6.55 16.83 -9.21
CA CYS A 31 -7.24 18.08 -8.93
C CYS A 31 -6.78 18.76 -7.63
N PHE A 32 -6.37 17.99 -6.61
CA PHE A 32 -5.83 18.49 -5.34
C PHE A 32 -4.38 19.00 -5.44
N GLY A 33 -3.69 18.73 -6.56
CA GLY A 33 -2.40 19.33 -6.92
C GLY A 33 -1.35 19.23 -5.81
N TYR A 34 -0.92 20.37 -5.29
CA TYR A 34 0.17 20.48 -4.31
C TYR A 34 -0.25 20.23 -2.86
N ARG A 35 -1.55 20.27 -2.52
CA ARG A 35 -2.02 20.09 -1.13
C ARG A 35 -1.77 18.69 -0.60
N ILE A 36 -1.61 17.70 -1.49
CA ILE A 36 -1.31 16.33 -1.12
C ILE A 36 0.17 16.12 -0.76
N LEU A 37 1.07 17.03 -1.18
CA LEU A 37 2.51 16.86 -0.94
C LEU A 37 2.87 16.89 0.54
N ALA A 38 2.24 17.76 1.33
CA ALA A 38 2.50 17.85 2.76
C ALA A 38 2.20 16.54 3.51
N PRO A 39 0.98 15.96 3.41
CA PRO A 39 0.70 14.67 4.04
C PRO A 39 1.50 13.50 3.43
N THR A 40 1.73 13.49 2.10
CA THR A 40 2.55 12.44 1.47
C THR A 40 3.99 12.46 1.98
N THR A 41 4.58 13.64 2.12
CA THR A 41 5.96 13.79 2.62
C THR A 41 6.05 13.39 4.09
N TYR A 42 5.04 13.75 4.91
CA TYR A 42 4.98 13.33 6.31
C TYR A 42 4.95 11.80 6.45
N ILE A 43 4.08 11.13 5.70
CA ILE A 43 3.97 9.67 5.71
C ILE A 43 5.26 9.04 5.17
N PHE A 44 5.84 9.58 4.09
CA PHE A 44 7.10 9.07 3.53
C PHE A 44 8.22 9.05 4.58
N PHE A 45 8.41 10.15 5.32
CA PHE A 45 9.43 10.19 6.38
C PHE A 45 9.09 9.27 7.55
N ALA A 46 7.84 9.26 8.01
CA ALA A 46 7.41 8.37 9.09
C ALA A 46 7.68 6.89 8.77
N SER A 47 7.33 6.46 7.55
CA SER A 47 7.55 5.09 7.08
C SER A 47 9.03 4.79 6.84
N SER A 48 9.80 5.74 6.33
CA SER A 48 11.24 5.57 6.10
C SER A 48 11.99 5.35 7.42
N PHE A 49 11.67 6.13 8.46
CA PHE A 49 12.26 5.93 9.79
C PHE A 49 11.90 4.56 10.37
N LEU A 50 10.65 4.14 10.22
CA LEU A 50 10.18 2.83 10.68
C LEU A 50 10.93 1.69 10.00
N VAL A 51 11.10 1.75 8.68
CA VAL A 51 11.80 0.74 7.90
C VAL A 51 13.30 0.70 8.21
N ILE A 52 13.93 1.85 8.47
CA ILE A 52 15.35 1.88 8.87
C ILE A 52 15.52 1.22 10.25
N ALA A 53 14.66 1.57 11.22
CA ALA A 53 14.71 0.99 12.56
C ALA A 53 14.49 -0.53 12.54
N PHE A 54 13.45 -0.99 11.85
CA PHE A 54 13.20 -2.43 11.72
C PHE A 54 14.23 -3.14 10.83
N GLY A 55 14.73 -2.50 9.79
CA GLY A 55 15.76 -3.04 8.91
C GLY A 55 17.09 -3.25 9.64
N GLU A 56 17.48 -2.34 10.53
CA GLU A 56 18.67 -2.51 11.38
C GLU A 56 18.47 -3.67 12.37
N GLN A 57 17.30 -3.76 12.99
CA GLN A 57 16.97 -4.88 13.88
C GLN A 57 17.01 -6.22 13.14
N LEU A 58 16.44 -6.29 11.93
CA LEU A 58 16.45 -7.49 11.09
C LEU A 58 17.87 -7.90 10.69
N SER A 59 18.71 -6.90 10.38
CA SER A 59 20.10 -7.13 10.03
C SER A 59 20.92 -7.70 11.19
N ARG A 60 20.60 -7.30 12.44
CA ARG A 60 21.22 -7.86 13.64
C ARG A 60 20.73 -9.28 13.93
N ASP A 61 19.43 -9.52 13.80
CA ASP A 61 18.81 -10.82 14.09
C ASP A 61 19.15 -11.90 13.05
N THR A 62 19.53 -11.50 11.83
CA THR A 62 19.88 -12.41 10.73
C THR A 62 21.40 -12.49 10.48
N ASP A 63 22.24 -12.05 11.43
CA ASP A 63 23.71 -12.08 11.30
C ASP A 63 24.23 -11.42 10.00
N GLY A 64 23.55 -10.37 9.54
CA GLY A 64 23.88 -9.64 8.31
C GLY A 64 23.42 -10.31 6.99
N SER A 65 22.72 -11.45 7.03
CA SER A 65 22.19 -12.10 5.83
C SER A 65 21.05 -11.32 5.16
N LEU A 66 20.29 -10.52 5.93
CA LEU A 66 19.25 -9.62 5.42
C LEU A 66 19.66 -8.18 5.71
N SER A 67 20.07 -7.48 4.66
CA SER A 67 20.48 -6.09 4.79
C SER A 67 19.26 -5.16 4.91
N PRO A 68 19.37 -4.01 5.60
CA PRO A 68 18.29 -3.03 5.68
C PRO A 68 17.80 -2.57 4.30
N VAL A 69 18.67 -2.56 3.29
CA VAL A 69 18.32 -2.21 1.90
C VAL A 69 17.39 -3.21 1.23
N GLU A 70 17.54 -4.51 1.51
CA GLU A 70 16.66 -5.56 0.96
C GLU A 70 15.29 -5.49 1.61
N THR A 71 15.25 -5.28 2.92
CA THR A 71 14.02 -5.08 3.69
C THR A 71 13.27 -3.83 3.19
N LEU A 72 14.00 -2.75 2.90
CA LEU A 72 13.43 -1.52 2.35
C LEU A 72 12.89 -1.70 0.93
N ALA A 73 13.62 -2.40 0.06
CA ALA A 73 13.17 -2.72 -1.28
C ALA A 73 11.88 -3.56 -1.28
N SER A 74 11.85 -4.61 -0.44
CA SER A 74 10.67 -5.49 -0.29
C SER A 74 9.46 -4.74 0.24
N THR A 75 9.65 -3.91 1.27
CA THR A 75 8.57 -3.09 1.86
C THR A 75 8.03 -2.07 0.85
N THR A 76 8.92 -1.45 0.06
CA THR A 76 8.53 -0.50 -0.98
C THR A 76 7.71 -1.16 -2.09
N ILE A 77 8.16 -2.32 -2.59
CA ILE A 77 7.44 -3.06 -3.64
C ILE A 77 6.07 -3.52 -3.13
N CYS A 78 6.04 -4.09 -1.92
CA CYS A 78 4.79 -4.50 -1.27
C CYS A 78 3.84 -3.31 -1.08
N GLY A 79 4.35 -2.17 -0.63
CA GLY A 79 3.58 -0.93 -0.45
C GLY A 79 3.00 -0.40 -1.75
N ILE A 80 3.75 -0.42 -2.86
CA ILE A 80 3.26 -0.02 -4.18
C ILE A 80 2.13 -0.94 -4.65
N ILE A 81 2.34 -2.26 -4.56
CA ILE A 81 1.35 -3.25 -4.98
C ILE A 81 0.07 -3.10 -4.12
N HIS A 82 0.21 -2.93 -2.81
CA HIS A 82 -0.91 -2.71 -1.91
C HIS A 82 -1.61 -1.38 -2.17
N SER A 83 -0.89 -0.32 -2.49
CA SER A 83 -1.51 0.99 -2.78
C SER A 83 -2.37 0.96 -4.06
N ILE A 84 -2.01 0.10 -5.02
CA ILE A 84 -2.72 -0.04 -6.30
C ILE A 84 -3.90 -1.02 -6.19
N LEU A 85 -3.69 -2.16 -5.53
CA LEU A 85 -4.68 -3.26 -5.45
C LEU A 85 -5.52 -3.24 -4.17
N GLY A 86 -5.11 -2.44 -3.19
CA GLY A 86 -5.63 -2.43 -1.84
C GLY A 86 -7.08 -1.97 -1.76
N GLY A 87 -7.83 -2.67 -0.91
CA GLY A 87 -9.20 -2.38 -0.52
C GLY A 87 -9.36 -1.13 0.35
N GLN A 88 -8.30 -0.36 0.63
CA GLN A 88 -8.31 1.00 1.19
C GLN A 88 -6.89 1.57 1.07
N PRO A 89 -6.63 2.56 0.20
CA PRO A 89 -5.30 3.14 0.04
C PRO A 89 -4.86 4.03 1.22
N LEU A 90 -5.73 4.22 2.23
CA LEU A 90 -5.45 5.03 3.43
C LEU A 90 -4.84 4.22 4.59
N VAL A 91 -4.77 2.90 4.49
CA VAL A 91 -4.17 2.06 5.54
C VAL A 91 -2.75 1.72 5.14
N PHE A 92 -1.81 2.53 5.64
CA PHE A 92 -0.39 2.21 5.73
C PHE A 92 0.16 2.83 7.02
#